data_AF-A0A1H7M1X3-F1
#
_entry.id   AF-A0A1H7M1X3-F1
#
_cell.length_a   1.000
_cell.length_b   1.000
_cell.length_c   1.000
_cell.angle_alpha   90.00
_cell.angle_beta   90.00
_cell.angle_gamma   90.00
#
_symmetry.space_group_name_H-M   'P 1'
#
loop_
_entity.id
_entity.type
_entity.pdbx_description
1 polymer ?
#
loop_
_entity_poly.entity_id
_entity_poly.type
_entity_poly.pdbx_seq_one_letter_code
_entity_poly.pdbx_strand_id
1 'polypeptide(L)'
;MVDPSLPPEISAELKSSPHILRMARSGRRMDPSYNPAMLFVLPGFLVLMMVLLNSPGLIVAAAGSTLVILIRWLALDGPYRANKRRLRLAQEYANHYILPEDVDHPCQMLLRRAQNAAEAIISSRVNRDGLIDTIDNQVTLREEVWQIAQRLRRLSAMHAEHGRIVPRELPPGMEDAFKPYGEALDAAWTSLARRVRHLEKYAKQVLKADRVYHAHRRLETLAARTPDYQRLIADTVRDELANVRIKELGDQAAHVRRMFEDSILQAKLAAGELFRTPLP
;
A
#
# COMPACT_ATOMS: atom_id res chain seq x y z
N MET A 1 -10.98 10.48 4.68
CA MET A 1 -11.42 9.15 5.16
C MET A 1 -12.87 8.95 4.75
N VAL A 2 -13.27 7.74 4.39
CA VAL A 2 -14.64 7.42 3.94
C VAL A 2 -15.22 6.36 4.87
N ASP A 3 -16.51 6.45 5.14
CA ASP A 3 -17.27 5.53 5.99
C ASP A 3 -17.14 4.08 5.50
N PRO A 4 -16.76 3.12 6.38
CA PRO A 4 -16.65 1.71 6.03
C PRO A 4 -17.99 1.01 5.78
N SER A 5 -19.11 1.57 6.26
CA SER A 5 -20.46 1.01 6.07
C SER A 5 -21.04 1.26 4.67
N LEU A 6 -20.43 2.16 3.89
CA LEU A 6 -20.88 2.49 2.55
C LEU A 6 -20.67 1.31 1.58
N PRO A 7 -21.58 1.14 0.59
CA PRO A 7 -21.38 0.20 -0.50
C PRO A 7 -20.02 0.39 -1.18
N PRO A 8 -19.32 -0.69 -1.57
CA PRO A 8 -17.95 -0.63 -2.06
C PRO A 8 -17.82 0.22 -3.33
N GLU A 9 -18.85 0.20 -4.19
CA GLU A 9 -18.92 1.00 -5.42
C GLU A 9 -18.89 2.51 -5.12
N ILE A 10 -19.72 2.95 -4.17
CA ILE A 10 -19.81 4.36 -3.75
C ILE A 10 -18.52 4.77 -3.03
N SER A 11 -18.00 3.92 -2.15
CA SER A 11 -16.74 4.18 -1.44
C SER A 11 -15.56 4.35 -2.41
N ALA A 12 -15.47 3.50 -3.44
CA ALA A 12 -14.46 3.60 -4.48
C ALA A 12 -14.62 4.87 -5.33
N GLU A 13 -15.86 5.20 -5.72
CA GLU A 13 -16.15 6.40 -6.51
C GLU A 13 -15.79 7.68 -5.75
N LEU A 14 -16.13 7.77 -4.45
CA LEU A 14 -15.75 8.89 -3.59
C LEU A 14 -14.22 9.00 -3.41
N LYS A 15 -13.52 7.88 -3.20
CA LYS A 15 -12.05 7.85 -3.05
C LYS A 15 -11.33 8.28 -4.33
N SER A 16 -11.88 7.98 -5.51
CA SER A 16 -11.25 8.29 -6.80
C SER A 16 -11.12 9.79 -7.09
N SER A 17 -11.96 10.63 -6.48
CA SER A 17 -12.13 12.03 -6.88
C SER A 17 -12.08 13.00 -5.69
N PRO A 18 -10.93 13.15 -5.01
CA PRO A 18 -10.81 13.97 -3.79
C PRO A 18 -11.09 15.46 -4.03
N HIS A 19 -10.79 15.97 -5.23
CA HIS A 19 -11.09 17.35 -5.60
C HIS A 19 -12.60 17.62 -5.67
N ILE A 20 -13.42 16.65 -6.08
CA ILE A 20 -14.88 16.75 -6.14
C ILE A 20 -15.45 16.77 -4.72
N LEU A 21 -14.89 16.00 -3.78
CA LEU A 21 -15.31 16.01 -2.38
C LEU A 21 -15.10 17.40 -1.73
N ARG A 22 -13.96 18.04 -2.00
CA ARG A 22 -13.69 19.41 -1.54
C ARG A 22 -14.65 20.42 -2.18
N MET A 23 -14.96 20.25 -3.46
CA MET A 23 -15.93 21.09 -4.16
C MET A 23 -17.34 20.94 -3.56
N ALA A 24 -17.77 19.71 -3.26
CA ALA A 24 -19.04 19.44 -2.58
C ALA A 24 -19.10 20.10 -1.20
N ARG A 25 -18.02 20.00 -0.40
CA ARG A 25 -17.97 20.58 0.97
C ARG A 25 -17.93 22.12 0.97
N SER A 26 -17.21 22.73 0.03
CA SER A 26 -17.13 24.19 -0.09
C SER A 26 -18.41 24.84 -0.65
N GLY A 27 -19.43 24.06 -1.01
CA GLY A 27 -20.66 24.57 -1.61
C GLY A 27 -20.47 25.20 -2.99
N ARG A 28 -19.26 25.10 -3.58
CA ARG A 28 -18.99 25.59 -4.92
C ARG A 28 -19.82 24.79 -5.90
N ARG A 29 -20.73 25.47 -6.59
CA ARG A 29 -21.43 24.90 -7.74
C ARG A 29 -20.40 24.72 -8.85
N MET A 30 -20.48 23.61 -9.59
CA MET A 30 -19.80 23.55 -10.88
C MET A 30 -20.27 24.74 -11.69
N ASP A 31 -19.33 25.60 -12.09
CA ASP A 31 -19.66 26.76 -12.89
C ASP A 31 -20.47 26.30 -14.10
N PRO A 32 -21.69 26.84 -14.31
CA PRO A 32 -22.51 26.49 -15.46
C PRO A 32 -21.98 27.13 -16.75
N SER A 33 -20.72 27.61 -16.77
CA SER A 33 -20.12 28.33 -17.90
C SER A 33 -20.06 27.49 -19.18
N TYR A 34 -20.28 26.17 -19.09
CA TYR A 34 -20.57 25.34 -20.24
C TYR A 34 -22.08 25.38 -20.58
N ASN A 35 -22.53 26.51 -21.11
CA ASN A 35 -23.85 26.58 -21.72
C ASN A 35 -23.70 25.96 -23.13
N PRO A 36 -24.25 24.76 -23.40
CA PRO A 36 -24.02 24.06 -24.67
C PRO A 36 -24.47 24.90 -25.87
N ALA A 37 -25.42 25.82 -25.66
CA ALA A 37 -25.85 26.81 -26.63
C ALA A 37 -24.69 27.66 -27.19
N MET A 38 -23.67 28.03 -26.39
CA MET A 38 -22.53 28.81 -26.89
C MET A 38 -21.69 28.07 -27.92
N LEU A 39 -21.63 26.73 -27.89
CA LEU A 39 -20.94 25.95 -28.93
C LEU A 39 -21.64 26.07 -30.28
N PHE A 40 -22.94 26.35 -30.29
CA PHE A 40 -23.74 26.50 -31.51
C PHE A 40 -23.82 27.95 -32.01
N VAL A 41 -23.37 28.95 -31.23
CA VAL A 41 -23.41 30.36 -31.64
C VAL A 41 -22.50 30.63 -32.84
N LEU A 42 -21.27 30.14 -32.80
CA LEU A 42 -20.27 30.36 -33.86
C LEU A 42 -20.63 29.67 -35.20
N PRO A 43 -21.06 28.39 -35.25
CA PRO A 43 -21.52 27.79 -36.51
C PRO A 43 -22.87 28.36 -36.96
N GLY A 44 -23.78 28.70 -36.04
CA GLY A 44 -25.04 29.36 -36.38
C GLY A 44 -24.79 30.72 -37.05
N PHE A 45 -23.81 31.48 -36.55
CA PHE A 45 -23.36 32.73 -37.15
C PHE A 45 -22.70 32.52 -38.52
N LEU A 46 -21.87 31.49 -38.69
CA LEU A 46 -21.26 31.16 -39.98
C LEU A 46 -22.29 30.70 -41.02
N VAL A 47 -23.30 29.93 -40.64
CA VAL A 47 -24.41 29.53 -41.52
C VAL A 47 -25.26 30.75 -41.91
N LEU A 48 -25.53 31.65 -40.96
CA LEU A 48 -26.22 32.90 -41.25
C LEU A 48 -25.40 33.77 -42.24
N MET A 49 -24.09 33.89 -42.02
CA MET A 49 -23.18 34.58 -42.95
C MET A 49 -23.10 33.91 -44.32
N MET A 50 -23.16 32.57 -44.38
CA MET A 50 -23.21 31.82 -45.63
C MET A 50 -24.47 32.15 -46.44
N VAL A 51 -25.63 32.23 -45.79
CA VAL A 51 -26.91 32.59 -46.43
C VAL A 51 -26.88 34.05 -46.92
N LEU A 52 -26.25 34.97 -46.20
CA LEU A 52 -26.13 36.37 -46.61
C LEU A 52 -25.10 36.62 -47.72
N LEU A 53 -23.95 35.92 -47.73
CA LEU A 53 -22.83 36.20 -48.65
C LEU A 53 -22.75 35.24 -49.86
N ASN A 54 -23.49 34.11 -49.83
CA ASN A 54 -23.55 33.11 -50.91
C ASN A 54 -22.17 32.65 -51.43
N SER A 55 -21.17 32.50 -50.54
CA SER A 55 -19.80 32.13 -50.92
C SER A 55 -19.48 30.66 -50.62
N PRO A 56 -18.86 29.92 -51.57
CA PRO A 56 -18.58 28.49 -51.39
C PRO A 56 -17.48 28.22 -50.33
N GLY A 57 -16.60 29.19 -50.05
CA GLY A 57 -15.59 29.08 -49.00
C GLY A 57 -16.18 28.98 -47.59
N LEU A 58 -17.38 29.54 -47.36
CA LEU A 58 -18.08 29.44 -46.08
C LEU A 58 -18.61 28.03 -45.81
N ILE A 59 -18.87 27.22 -46.85
CA ILE A 59 -19.36 25.83 -46.73
C ILE A 59 -18.30 24.96 -46.05
N VAL A 60 -17.05 25.05 -46.52
CA VAL A 60 -15.93 24.27 -45.97
C VAL A 60 -15.61 24.69 -44.53
N ALA A 61 -15.66 26.00 -44.25
CA ALA A 61 -15.46 26.52 -42.89
C ALA A 61 -16.59 26.08 -41.93
N ALA A 62 -17.84 26.04 -42.37
CA ALA A 62 -18.97 25.56 -41.58
C ALA A 62 -18.88 24.04 -41.32
N ALA A 63 -18.50 23.24 -42.32
CA ALA A 63 -18.29 21.80 -42.18
C ALA A 63 -17.13 21.47 -41.21
N GLY A 64 -16.01 22.20 -41.31
CA GLY A 64 -14.89 22.04 -40.37
C GLY A 64 -15.26 22.42 -38.93
N SER A 65 -15.98 23.53 -38.76
CA SER A 65 -16.41 24.02 -37.44
C SER A 65 -17.39 23.06 -36.76
N THR A 66 -18.37 22.54 -37.51
CA THR A 66 -19.34 21.55 -36.98
C THR A 66 -18.66 20.25 -36.56
N LEU A 67 -17.66 19.77 -37.30
CA LEU A 67 -16.88 18.60 -36.92
C LEU A 67 -16.10 18.83 -35.61
N VAL A 68 -15.42 19.98 -35.48
CA VAL A 68 -14.70 20.35 -34.24
C VAL A 68 -15.65 20.45 -33.05
N ILE A 69 -16.84 20.99 -33.26
CA ILE A 69 -17.88 21.10 -32.22
C ILE A 69 -18.42 19.74 -31.83
N LEU A 70 -18.69 18.86 -32.80
CA LEU A 70 -19.17 17.51 -32.55
C LEU A 70 -18.14 16.72 -31.73
N ILE A 71 -16.87 16.80 -32.11
CA ILE A 71 -15.75 16.17 -31.38
C ILE A 71 -15.64 16.76 -29.97
N ARG A 72 -15.70 18.09 -29.82
CA ARG A 72 -15.61 18.76 -28.53
C ARG A 72 -16.80 18.47 -27.63
N TRP A 73 -18.00 18.34 -28.19
CA TRP A 73 -19.22 17.94 -27.49
C TRP A 73 -19.12 16.50 -27.01
N LEU A 74 -18.76 15.55 -27.90
CA LEU A 74 -18.53 14.14 -27.52
C LEU A 74 -17.45 13.99 -26.44
N ALA A 75 -16.36 14.76 -26.54
CA ALA A 75 -15.24 14.69 -25.60
C ALA A 75 -15.58 15.28 -24.23
N LEU A 76 -16.49 16.25 -24.13
CA LEU A 76 -16.80 16.97 -22.89
C LEU A 76 -18.11 16.55 -22.22
N ASP A 77 -19.11 16.06 -22.97
CA ASP A 77 -20.40 15.67 -22.41
C ASP A 77 -20.31 14.44 -21.49
N GLY A 78 -19.49 13.46 -21.86
CA GLY A 78 -19.21 12.27 -21.04
C GLY A 78 -18.64 12.62 -19.66
N PRO A 79 -17.46 13.29 -19.58
CA PRO A 79 -16.85 13.63 -18.31
C PRO A 79 -17.65 14.67 -17.51
N TYR A 80 -18.34 15.63 -18.16
CA TYR A 80 -19.15 16.62 -17.45
C TYR A 80 -20.35 15.99 -16.72
N ARG A 81 -21.10 15.11 -17.39
CA ARG A 81 -22.23 14.40 -16.76
C ARG A 81 -21.76 13.46 -15.65
N ALA A 82 -20.65 12.74 -15.86
CA ALA A 82 -20.05 11.89 -14.85
C ALA A 82 -19.62 12.69 -13.60
N ASN A 83 -18.95 13.83 -13.80
CA ASN A 83 -18.51 14.68 -12.70
C ASN A 83 -19.68 15.34 -11.95
N LYS A 84 -20.76 15.72 -12.65
CA LYS A 84 -21.98 16.22 -12.02
C LYS A 84 -22.68 15.15 -11.19
N ARG A 85 -22.73 13.90 -11.67
CA ARG A 85 -23.25 12.75 -10.90
C ARG A 85 -22.40 12.52 -9.65
N ARG A 86 -21.07 12.52 -9.78
CA ARG A 86 -20.14 12.41 -8.65
C ARG A 86 -20.28 13.52 -7.63
N LEU A 87 -20.47 14.76 -8.08
CA LEU A 87 -20.69 15.91 -7.19
C LEU A 87 -22.01 15.75 -6.42
N ARG A 88 -23.08 15.31 -7.08
CA ARG A 88 -24.35 15.01 -6.40
C ARG A 88 -24.21 13.89 -5.38
N LEU A 89 -23.53 12.79 -5.73
CA LEU A 89 -23.23 11.70 -4.80
C LEU A 89 -22.40 12.19 -3.61
N ALA A 90 -21.39 13.02 -3.85
CA ALA A 90 -20.61 13.64 -2.77
C ALA A 90 -21.47 14.55 -1.87
N GLN A 91 -22.45 15.27 -2.43
CA GLN A 91 -23.37 16.08 -1.63
C GLN A 91 -24.36 15.22 -0.82
N GLU A 92 -24.91 14.18 -1.42
CA GLU A 92 -25.83 13.23 -0.79
C GLU A 92 -25.15 12.49 0.38
N TYR A 93 -23.92 12.04 0.17
CA TYR A 93 -23.13 11.34 1.17
C TYR A 93 -22.16 12.26 1.94
N ALA A 94 -22.47 13.55 2.07
CA ALA A 94 -21.61 14.55 2.73
C ALA A 94 -21.24 14.23 4.19
N ASN A 95 -22.05 13.41 4.87
CA ASN A 95 -21.80 12.95 6.24
C ASN A 95 -20.98 11.66 6.33
N HIS A 96 -20.74 10.99 5.21
CA HIS A 96 -20.07 9.69 5.12
C HIS A 96 -18.62 9.79 4.61
N TYR A 97 -18.08 11.01 4.53
CA TYR A 97 -16.65 11.24 4.37
C TYR A 97 -16.19 12.40 5.25
N ILE A 98 -14.91 12.34 5.62
CA ILE A 98 -14.22 13.35 6.42
C ILE A 98 -12.98 13.77 5.66
N LEU A 99 -12.90 15.07 5.37
CA LEU A 99 -11.76 15.71 4.75
C LEU A 99 -10.77 16.18 5.84
N PRO A 100 -9.46 16.23 5.56
CA PRO A 100 -8.49 16.82 6.49
C PRO A 100 -8.85 18.25 6.90
N GLU A 101 -9.43 19.01 5.97
CA GLU A 101 -9.85 20.40 6.18
C GLU A 101 -11.06 20.54 7.13
N ASP A 102 -11.79 19.45 7.42
CA ASP A 102 -12.92 19.46 8.37
C ASP A 102 -12.48 19.32 9.84
N VAL A 103 -11.17 19.15 10.09
CA VAL A 103 -10.62 18.77 11.40
C VAL A 103 -9.45 19.67 11.75
N ASP A 104 -9.34 20.10 13.00
CA ASP A 104 -8.22 20.94 13.46
C ASP A 104 -6.91 20.17 13.50
N HIS A 105 -5.79 20.88 13.48
CA HIS A 105 -4.46 20.26 13.45
C HIS A 105 -4.21 19.22 14.58
N PRO A 106 -4.54 19.48 15.87
CA PRO A 106 -4.37 18.48 16.92
C PRO A 106 -5.23 17.22 16.69
N CYS A 107 -6.47 17.43 16.27
CA CYS A 107 -7.41 16.34 15.96
C CYS A 107 -6.97 15.53 14.74
N GLN A 108 -6.40 16.16 13.71
CA GLN A 108 -5.81 15.47 12.55
C GLN A 108 -4.65 14.56 12.98
N MET A 109 -3.77 15.04 13.86
CA MET A 109 -2.65 14.25 14.37
C MET A 109 -3.13 13.02 15.14
N LEU A 110 -4.14 13.19 15.99
CA LEU A 110 -4.72 12.08 16.75
C LEU A 110 -5.43 11.06 15.84
N LEU A 111 -6.14 11.53 14.81
CA LEU A 111 -6.76 10.65 13.82
C LEU A 111 -5.73 9.84 13.03
N ARG A 112 -4.64 10.49 12.57
CA ARG A 112 -3.57 9.80 11.85
C ARG A 112 -2.94 8.69 12.71
N ARG A 113 -2.74 8.93 14.00
CA ARG A 113 -2.26 7.91 14.94
C ARG A 113 -3.19 6.70 15.03
N ALA A 114 -4.50 6.94 15.13
CA ALA A 114 -5.49 5.85 15.13
C ALA A 114 -5.48 5.06 13.81
N GLN A 115 -5.41 5.75 12.67
CA GLN A 115 -5.32 5.12 11.35
C GLN A 115 -4.07 4.24 11.23
N ASN A 116 -2.91 4.76 11.60
CA ASN A 116 -1.65 4.01 11.56
C ASN A 116 -1.70 2.77 12.46
N ALA A 117 -2.30 2.88 13.65
CA ALA A 117 -2.45 1.76 14.56
C ALA A 117 -3.35 0.66 13.98
N ALA A 118 -4.50 1.03 13.40
CA ALA A 118 -5.39 0.07 12.74
C ALA A 118 -4.74 -0.57 11.52
N GLU A 119 -4.04 0.21 10.69
CA GLU A 119 -3.31 -0.30 9.53
C GLU A 119 -2.23 -1.30 9.94
N ALA A 120 -1.46 -1.02 11.00
CA ALA A 120 -0.46 -1.94 11.52
C ALA A 120 -1.05 -3.27 12.00
N ILE A 121 -2.26 -3.26 12.58
CA ILE A 121 -2.96 -4.49 12.99
C ILE A 121 -3.42 -5.26 11.75
N ILE A 122 -4.12 -4.60 10.83
CA ILE A 122 -4.72 -5.23 9.65
C ILE A 122 -3.64 -5.83 8.73
N SER A 123 -2.51 -5.13 8.57
CA SER A 123 -1.39 -5.55 7.72
C SER A 123 -0.49 -6.63 8.32
N SER A 124 -0.59 -6.89 9.63
CA SER A 124 0.22 -7.92 10.30
C SER A 124 -0.04 -9.32 9.72
N ARG A 125 0.98 -10.17 9.66
CA ARG A 125 0.82 -11.55 9.18
C ARG A 125 0.02 -12.39 10.14
N VAL A 126 0.17 -12.18 11.44
CA VAL A 126 -0.65 -12.86 12.46
C VAL A 126 -2.14 -12.61 12.22
N ASN A 127 -2.53 -11.39 11.82
CA ASN A 127 -3.89 -11.13 11.35
C ASN A 127 -4.18 -11.88 10.04
N ARG A 128 -3.36 -11.69 9.01
CA ARG A 128 -3.63 -12.29 7.68
C ARG A 128 -3.74 -13.81 7.68
N ASP A 129 -3.01 -14.48 8.57
CA ASP A 129 -2.97 -15.93 8.69
C ASP A 129 -4.04 -16.47 9.66
N GLY A 130 -4.94 -15.62 10.17
CA GLY A 130 -6.11 -16.02 10.95
C GLY A 130 -5.82 -16.36 12.42
N LEU A 131 -4.66 -15.97 12.95
CA LEU A 131 -4.23 -16.31 14.31
C LEU A 131 -4.83 -15.38 15.38
N ILE A 132 -5.39 -14.25 14.96
CA ILE A 132 -6.23 -13.36 15.76
C ILE A 132 -7.55 -13.19 15.03
N ASP A 133 -8.60 -12.73 15.72
CA ASP A 133 -9.94 -12.57 15.13
C ASP A 133 -9.92 -11.63 13.91
N THR A 134 -9.90 -12.20 12.72
CA THR A 134 -9.70 -11.47 11.46
C THR A 134 -10.92 -10.69 11.04
N ILE A 135 -12.11 -11.20 11.34
CA ILE A 135 -13.38 -10.57 10.95
C ILE A 135 -13.60 -9.36 11.84
N ASP A 136 -13.43 -9.54 13.16
CA ASP A 136 -13.53 -8.43 14.12
C ASP A 136 -12.46 -7.37 13.84
N ASN A 137 -11.22 -7.77 13.52
CA ASN A 137 -10.18 -6.82 13.17
C ASN A 137 -10.38 -6.10 11.83
N GLN A 138 -11.00 -6.71 10.83
CA GLN A 138 -11.20 -6.04 9.53
C GLN A 138 -12.40 -5.11 9.53
N VAL A 139 -13.48 -5.47 10.21
CA VAL A 139 -14.73 -4.71 10.21
C VAL A 139 -14.77 -3.75 11.40
N THR A 140 -14.63 -4.27 12.62
CA THR A 140 -14.77 -3.50 13.85
C THR A 140 -13.68 -2.45 14.01
N LEU A 141 -12.41 -2.74 13.67
CA LEU A 141 -11.37 -1.69 13.74
C LEU A 141 -11.62 -0.54 12.76
N ARG A 142 -12.16 -0.81 11.57
CA ARG A 142 -12.46 0.25 10.60
C ARG A 142 -13.63 1.10 11.09
N GLU A 143 -14.66 0.47 11.63
CA GLU A 143 -15.78 1.12 12.30
C GLU A 143 -15.28 2.00 13.46
N GLU A 144 -14.43 1.45 14.34
CA GLU A 144 -13.86 2.17 15.48
C GLU A 144 -13.08 3.42 15.07
N VAL A 145 -12.21 3.32 14.06
CA VAL A 145 -11.47 4.49 13.55
C VAL A 145 -12.43 5.50 12.92
N TRP A 146 -13.48 5.06 12.24
CA TRP A 146 -14.50 5.94 11.66
C TRP A 146 -15.27 6.70 12.74
N GLN A 147 -15.69 6.01 13.80
CA GLN A 147 -16.36 6.62 14.96
C GLN A 147 -15.45 7.63 15.67
N ILE A 148 -14.14 7.33 15.80
CA ILE A 148 -13.14 8.28 16.32
C ILE A 148 -13.07 9.51 15.39
N ALA A 149 -12.97 9.31 14.08
CA ALA A 149 -12.89 10.40 13.11
C ALA A 149 -14.12 11.32 13.17
N GLN A 150 -15.32 10.75 13.26
CA GLN A 150 -16.57 11.52 13.32
C GLN A 150 -16.65 12.36 14.60
N ARG A 151 -16.24 11.79 15.74
CA ARG A 151 -16.16 12.52 17.02
C ARG A 151 -15.12 13.62 17.00
N LEU A 152 -13.95 13.38 16.40
CA LEU A 152 -12.91 14.40 16.23
C LEU A 152 -13.38 15.55 15.33
N ARG A 153 -14.08 15.25 14.23
CA ARG A 153 -14.70 16.28 13.39
C ARG A 153 -15.70 17.13 14.17
N ARG A 154 -16.56 16.49 14.99
CA ARG A 154 -17.51 17.22 15.84
C ARG A 154 -16.80 18.08 16.88
N LEU A 155 -15.76 17.56 17.52
CA LEU A 155 -14.94 18.31 18.48
C LEU A 155 -14.29 19.53 17.81
N SER A 156 -13.75 19.38 16.60
CA SER A 156 -13.16 20.48 15.85
C SER A 156 -14.18 21.54 15.43
N ALA A 157 -15.36 21.12 14.98
CA ALA A 157 -16.45 22.05 14.70
C ALA A 157 -16.84 22.84 15.96
N MET A 158 -16.98 22.16 17.11
CA MET A 158 -17.29 22.80 18.39
C MET A 158 -16.17 23.74 18.87
N HIS A 159 -14.89 23.40 18.68
CA HIS A 159 -13.78 24.32 18.97
C HIS A 159 -13.84 25.57 18.09
N ALA A 160 -14.08 25.41 16.78
CA ALA A 160 -14.19 26.52 15.85
C ALA A 160 -15.40 27.44 16.17
N GLU A 161 -16.53 26.86 16.58
CA GLU A 161 -17.70 27.61 17.06
C GLU A 161 -17.43 28.32 18.38
N HIS A 162 -16.82 27.63 19.34
CA HIS A 162 -16.46 28.20 20.64
C HIS A 162 -15.52 29.40 20.46
N GLY A 163 -14.51 29.29 19.60
CA GLY A 163 -13.60 30.40 19.29
C GLY A 163 -14.24 31.58 18.54
N ARG A 164 -15.42 31.40 17.93
CA ARG A 164 -16.21 32.49 17.32
C ARG A 164 -17.12 33.19 18.33
N ILE A 165 -17.66 32.42 19.29
CA ILE A 165 -18.61 32.92 20.29
C ILE A 165 -17.87 33.61 21.44
N VAL A 166 -16.72 33.06 21.85
CA VAL A 166 -15.91 33.58 22.94
C VAL A 166 -15.14 34.83 22.46
N PRO A 167 -15.38 36.02 23.06
CA PRO A 167 -14.62 37.22 22.74
C PRO A 167 -13.13 37.01 23.04
N ARG A 168 -12.24 37.67 22.28
CA ARG A 168 -10.77 37.63 22.54
C ARG A 168 -10.41 38.17 23.93
N GLU A 169 -11.18 39.12 24.44
CA GLU A 169 -11.06 39.67 25.77
C GLU A 169 -12.37 39.40 26.50
N LEU A 170 -12.36 38.45 27.44
CA LEU A 170 -13.52 38.18 28.27
C LEU A 170 -13.68 39.34 29.27
N PRO A 171 -14.89 39.90 29.41
CA PRO A 171 -15.18 40.79 30.52
C PRO A 171 -14.94 40.07 31.85
N PRO A 172 -14.34 40.74 32.85
CA PRO A 172 -14.13 40.15 34.17
C PRO A 172 -15.47 39.69 34.77
N GLY A 173 -15.52 38.45 35.25
CA GLY A 173 -16.73 37.80 35.78
C GLY A 173 -17.51 36.92 34.78
N MET A 174 -17.14 36.91 33.49
CA MET A 174 -17.75 36.01 32.49
C MET A 174 -16.93 34.72 32.26
N GLU A 175 -15.70 34.65 32.79
CA GLU A 175 -14.81 33.49 32.70
C GLU A 175 -15.44 32.22 33.29
N ASP A 176 -16.09 32.35 34.45
CA ASP A 176 -16.78 31.24 35.13
C ASP A 176 -17.94 30.67 34.30
N ALA A 177 -18.56 31.48 33.44
CA ALA A 177 -19.64 31.04 32.57
C ALA A 177 -19.13 30.17 31.40
N PHE A 178 -17.91 30.41 30.92
CA PHE A 178 -17.32 29.66 29.80
C PHE A 178 -16.51 28.44 30.23
N LYS A 179 -16.02 28.42 31.48
CA LYS A 179 -15.23 27.32 32.04
C LYS A 179 -15.84 25.92 31.85
N PRO A 180 -17.14 25.67 32.11
CA PRO A 180 -17.72 24.33 31.94
C PRO A 180 -17.68 23.83 30.49
N TYR A 181 -17.76 24.73 29.51
CA TYR A 181 -17.68 24.36 28.10
C TYR A 181 -16.26 23.95 27.70
N GLY A 182 -15.25 24.69 28.18
CA GLY A 182 -13.85 24.31 28.00
C GLY A 182 -13.54 22.95 28.63
N GLU A 183 -13.97 22.74 29.87
CA GLU A 183 -13.81 21.47 30.58
C GLU A 183 -14.49 20.29 29.85
N ALA A 184 -15.68 20.50 29.27
CA ALA A 184 -16.38 19.49 28.49
C ALA A 184 -15.61 19.12 27.20
N LEU A 185 -15.05 20.11 26.50
CA LEU A 185 -14.25 19.90 25.28
C LEU A 185 -12.94 19.17 25.61
N ASP A 186 -12.27 19.56 26.70
CA ASP A 186 -11.04 18.89 27.18
C ASP A 186 -11.31 17.46 27.66
N ALA A 187 -12.44 17.22 28.32
CA ALA A 187 -12.86 15.88 28.72
C ALA A 187 -13.12 14.99 27.48
N ALA A 188 -13.80 15.53 26.46
CA ALA A 188 -14.03 14.83 25.20
C ALA A 188 -12.72 14.51 24.47
N TRP A 189 -11.80 15.48 24.36
CA TRP A 189 -10.46 15.29 23.83
C TRP A 189 -9.69 14.19 24.57
N THR A 190 -9.66 14.27 25.90
CA THR A 190 -8.93 13.32 26.75
C THR A 190 -9.47 11.89 26.61
N SER A 191 -10.80 11.74 26.52
CA SER A 191 -11.46 10.46 26.30
C SER A 191 -11.08 9.86 24.93
N LEU A 192 -11.13 10.66 23.86
CA LEU A 192 -10.72 10.23 22.52
C LEU A 192 -9.23 9.86 22.48
N ALA A 193 -8.37 10.68 23.08
CA ALA A 193 -6.95 10.40 23.18
C ALA A 193 -6.67 9.10 23.94
N ARG A 194 -7.43 8.80 24.99
CA ARG A 194 -7.33 7.53 25.72
C ARG A 194 -7.73 6.34 24.86
N ARG A 195 -8.83 6.44 24.11
CA ARG A 195 -9.27 5.39 23.17
C ARG A 195 -8.21 5.12 22.10
N VAL A 196 -7.62 6.16 21.52
CA VAL A 196 -6.51 6.02 20.55
C VAL A 196 -5.30 5.34 21.18
N ARG A 197 -4.92 5.71 22.41
CA ARG A 197 -3.82 5.03 23.13
C ARG A 197 -4.08 3.55 23.36
N HIS A 198 -5.31 3.15 23.63
CA HIS A 198 -5.66 1.73 23.75
C HIS A 198 -5.49 1.00 22.42
N LEU A 199 -5.94 1.60 21.32
CA LEU A 199 -5.74 1.05 19.98
C LEU A 199 -4.25 0.92 19.63
N GLU A 200 -3.43 1.92 19.94
CA GLU A 200 -1.97 1.87 19.76
C GLU A 200 -1.31 0.78 20.61
N LYS A 201 -1.78 0.59 21.85
CA LYS A 201 -1.28 -0.47 22.74
C LYS A 201 -1.59 -1.85 22.16
N TYR A 202 -2.80 -2.03 21.63
CA TYR A 202 -3.19 -3.25 20.95
C TYR A 202 -2.33 -3.48 19.70
N ALA A 203 -2.15 -2.48 18.85
CA ALA A 203 -1.26 -2.56 17.68
C ALA A 203 0.17 -2.98 18.06
N LYS A 204 0.73 -2.42 19.14
CA LYS A 204 2.05 -2.82 19.65
C LYS A 204 2.09 -4.28 20.09
N GLN A 205 1.03 -4.82 20.69
CA GLN A 205 0.95 -6.23 21.06
C GLN A 205 0.89 -7.13 19.83
N VAL A 206 0.05 -6.78 18.84
CA VAL A 206 -0.03 -7.51 17.57
C VAL A 206 1.32 -7.53 16.86
N LEU A 207 2.02 -6.40 16.76
CA LEU A 207 3.36 -6.34 16.16
C LEU A 207 4.44 -7.12 16.93
N LYS A 208 4.27 -7.34 18.23
CA LYS A 208 5.15 -8.23 19.01
C LYS A 208 4.84 -9.69 18.68
N ALA A 209 3.57 -10.07 18.66
CA ALA A 209 3.14 -11.40 18.24
C ALA A 209 3.60 -11.73 16.82
N ASP A 210 3.50 -10.76 15.91
CA ASP A 210 3.93 -10.89 14.52
C ASP A 210 5.42 -11.22 14.38
N ARG A 211 6.27 -10.59 15.19
CA ARG A 211 7.70 -10.90 15.25
C ARG A 211 7.99 -12.32 15.73
N VAL A 212 7.29 -12.76 16.78
CA VAL A 212 7.44 -14.13 17.31
C VAL A 212 6.95 -15.15 16.28
N TYR A 213 5.80 -14.90 15.66
CA TYR A 213 5.25 -15.75 14.60
C TYR A 213 6.20 -15.86 13.40
N HIS A 214 6.82 -14.75 12.99
CA HIS A 214 7.85 -14.75 11.96
C HIS A 214 9.08 -15.60 12.32
N ALA A 215 9.56 -15.53 13.55
CA ALA A 215 10.66 -16.36 14.02
C ALA A 215 10.27 -17.84 14.03
N HIS A 216 9.07 -18.16 14.53
CA HIS A 216 8.53 -19.52 14.52
C HIS A 216 8.47 -20.11 13.11
N ARG A 217 7.92 -19.37 12.14
CA ARG A 217 7.87 -19.81 10.73
C ARG A 217 9.24 -20.06 10.11
N ARG A 218 10.25 -19.26 10.47
CA ARG A 218 11.63 -19.48 10.02
C ARG A 218 12.21 -20.77 10.63
N LEU A 219 11.96 -21.03 11.90
CA LEU A 219 12.38 -22.26 12.57
C LEU A 219 11.69 -23.49 11.98
N GLU A 220 10.39 -23.45 11.71
CA GLU A 220 9.69 -24.53 11.00
C GLU A 220 10.30 -24.80 9.63
N THR A 221 10.61 -23.75 8.88
CA THR A 221 11.23 -23.87 7.55
C THR A 221 12.63 -24.50 7.65
N LEU A 222 13.40 -24.14 8.68
CA LEU A 222 14.72 -24.72 8.92
C LEU A 222 14.62 -26.18 9.35
N ALA A 223 13.69 -26.51 10.25
CA ALA A 223 13.44 -27.87 10.72
C ALA A 223 13.01 -28.79 9.56
N ALA A 224 12.20 -28.28 8.62
CA ALA A 224 11.82 -29.02 7.42
C ALA A 224 13.01 -29.33 6.50
N ARG A 225 14.08 -28.53 6.53
CA ARG A 225 15.32 -28.75 5.77
C ARG A 225 16.38 -29.56 6.53
N THR A 226 16.20 -29.82 7.82
CA THR A 226 17.15 -30.59 8.64
C THR A 226 17.53 -31.94 8.03
N PRO A 227 16.61 -32.74 7.42
CA PRO A 227 16.98 -33.99 6.77
C PRO A 227 17.97 -33.82 5.61
N ASP A 228 17.87 -32.73 4.85
CA ASP A 228 18.80 -32.46 3.73
C ASP A 228 20.20 -32.13 4.25
N TYR A 229 20.30 -31.37 5.34
CA TYR A 229 21.58 -31.11 6.01
C TYR A 229 22.18 -32.40 6.61
N GLN A 230 21.35 -33.27 7.18
CA GLN A 230 21.81 -34.57 7.69
C GLN A 230 22.33 -35.46 6.57
N ARG A 231 21.66 -35.49 5.41
CA ARG A 231 22.13 -36.21 4.21
C ARG A 231 23.45 -35.64 3.72
N LEU A 232 23.57 -34.32 3.62
CA LEU A 232 24.81 -33.66 3.21
C LEU A 232 25.97 -34.04 4.13
N ILE A 233 25.79 -34.02 5.45
CA ILE A 233 26.82 -34.45 6.40
C ILE A 233 27.20 -35.92 6.18
N ALA A 234 26.22 -36.80 5.99
CA ALA A 234 26.46 -38.22 5.76
C ALA A 234 27.24 -38.48 4.45
N ASP A 235 26.91 -37.74 3.38
CA ASP A 235 27.61 -37.82 2.10
C ASP A 235 29.06 -37.32 2.23
N THR A 236 29.30 -36.21 2.94
CA THR A 236 30.67 -35.70 3.14
C THR A 236 31.55 -36.68 3.93
N VAL A 237 31.02 -37.30 4.99
CA VAL A 237 31.75 -38.33 5.76
C VAL A 237 32.06 -39.54 4.87
N ARG A 238 31.14 -39.92 3.98
CA ARG A 238 31.36 -41.00 3.01
C ARG A 238 32.49 -40.65 2.01
N ASP A 239 32.53 -39.41 1.54
CA ASP A 239 33.57 -38.93 0.63
C ASP A 239 34.95 -38.89 1.30
N GLU A 240 35.04 -38.49 2.57
CA GLU A 240 36.29 -38.57 3.34
C GLU A 240 36.80 -40.01 3.45
N LEU A 241 35.91 -40.97 3.73
CA LEU A 241 36.27 -42.40 3.76
C LEU A 241 36.69 -42.92 2.37
N ALA A 242 36.03 -42.48 1.30
CA ALA A 242 36.41 -42.84 -0.06
C ALA A 242 37.81 -42.31 -0.44
N ASN A 243 38.15 -41.09 -0.03
CA ASN A 243 39.48 -40.51 -0.26
C ASN A 243 40.58 -41.29 0.44
N VAL A 244 40.36 -41.75 1.67
CA VAL A 244 41.30 -42.64 2.38
C VAL A 244 41.50 -43.93 1.59
N ARG A 245 40.42 -44.55 1.10
CA ARG A 245 40.50 -45.78 0.32
C ARG A 245 41.23 -45.60 -1.02
N ILE A 246 41.00 -44.49 -1.72
CA ILE A 246 41.71 -44.17 -2.97
C ILE A 246 43.21 -44.01 -2.71
N LYS A 247 43.59 -43.39 -1.58
CA LYS A 247 45.00 -43.27 -1.19
C LYS A 247 45.65 -44.63 -0.97
N GLU A 248 44.98 -45.53 -0.25
CA GLU A 248 45.46 -46.92 -0.06
C GLU A 248 45.65 -47.66 -1.39
N LEU A 249 44.70 -47.54 -2.32
CA LEU A 249 44.81 -48.13 -3.65
C LEU A 249 45.98 -47.55 -4.45
N GLY A 250 46.23 -46.24 -4.32
CA GLY A 250 47.40 -45.57 -4.89
C GLY A 250 48.72 -46.09 -4.33
N ASP A 251 48.79 -46.28 -3.00
CA ASP A 251 49.96 -46.85 -2.33
C ASP A 251 50.23 -48.30 -2.76
N GLN A 252 49.18 -49.11 -2.90
CA GLN A 252 49.26 -50.48 -3.42
C GLN A 252 49.77 -50.50 -4.86
N ALA A 253 49.21 -49.66 -5.74
CA ALA A 253 49.66 -49.55 -7.13
C ALA A 253 51.13 -49.11 -7.22
N ALA A 254 51.57 -48.17 -6.36
CA ALA A 254 52.95 -47.73 -6.29
C ALA A 254 53.89 -48.87 -5.82
N HIS A 255 53.45 -49.68 -4.86
CA HIS A 255 54.20 -50.85 -4.41
C HIS A 255 54.36 -51.90 -5.52
N VAL A 256 53.28 -52.23 -6.22
CA VAL A 256 53.30 -53.17 -7.35
C VAL A 256 54.21 -52.66 -8.47
N ARG A 257 54.17 -51.36 -8.78
CA ARG A 257 55.09 -50.75 -9.76
C ARG A 257 56.55 -50.96 -9.39
N ARG A 258 56.93 -50.70 -8.13
CA ARG A 258 58.31 -50.91 -7.65
C ARG A 258 58.74 -52.38 -7.79
N MET A 259 57.88 -53.32 -7.44
CA MET A 259 58.17 -54.76 -7.61
C MET A 259 58.46 -55.13 -9.08
N PHE A 260 57.70 -54.58 -10.03
CA PHE A 260 57.97 -54.78 -11.46
C PHE A 260 59.26 -54.10 -11.92
N GLU A 261 59.54 -52.88 -11.46
CA GLU A 261 60.80 -52.17 -11.75
C GLU A 261 62.01 -52.96 -11.25
N ASP A 262 61.95 -53.48 -10.02
CA ASP A 262 63.00 -54.32 -9.43
C ASP A 262 63.17 -55.64 -10.19
N SER A 263 62.07 -56.28 -10.60
CA SER A 263 62.11 -57.50 -11.41
C SER A 263 62.76 -57.26 -12.78
N ILE A 264 62.43 -56.14 -13.44
CA ILE A 264 63.04 -55.75 -14.71
C ILE A 264 64.54 -55.46 -14.52
N LEU A 265 64.92 -54.80 -13.42
CA LEU A 265 66.32 -54.55 -13.10
C LEU A 265 67.08 -55.87 -12.90
N GLN A 266 66.53 -56.80 -12.13
CA GLN A 266 67.13 -58.13 -11.93
C GLN A 266 67.25 -58.91 -13.24
N ALA A 267 66.22 -58.88 -14.09
CA ALA A 267 66.26 -59.52 -15.41
C ALA A 267 67.36 -58.91 -16.30
N LYS A 268 67.55 -57.58 -16.26
CA LYS A 268 68.64 -56.90 -16.97
C LYS A 268 70.02 -57.29 -16.44
N LEU A 269 70.18 -57.42 -15.12
CA LEU A 269 71.44 -57.86 -14.51
C LEU A 269 71.77 -59.31 -14.90
N ALA A 270 70.81 -60.22 -14.82
CA ALA A 270 70.97 -61.62 -15.22
C ALA A 270 71.30 -61.77 -16.72
N ALA A 271 70.64 -60.99 -17.59
CA ALA A 271 70.98 -60.94 -19.01
C ALA A 271 72.40 -60.37 -19.24
N GLY A 272 72.79 -59.34 -18.49
CA GLY A 272 74.14 -58.77 -18.53
C GLY A 272 75.24 -59.75 -18.09
N GLU A 273 74.96 -60.66 -17.16
CA GLU A 273 75.88 -61.74 -16.77
C GLU A 273 76.01 -62.82 -17.85
N LEU A 274 74.91 -63.16 -18.53
CA LEU A 274 74.91 -64.06 -19.70
C LEU A 274 75.72 -63.50 -20.89
N PHE A 275 75.78 -62.18 -21.07
CA PHE A 275 76.60 -61.55 -22.11
C PHE A 275 78.07 -61.35 -21.72
N ARG A 276 78.46 -61.53 -20.45
CA ARG A 276 79.84 -61.38 -19.94
C ARG A 276 80.61 -62.68 -19.83
N THR A 277 79.96 -63.83 -20.02
CA THR A 277 80.63 -65.14 -20.10
C THR A 277 81.00 -65.41 -21.56
N PRO A 278 82.30 -65.36 -21.96
CA PRO A 278 82.68 -65.88 -23.26
C PRO A 278 82.45 -67.40 -23.23
N LEU A 279 81.66 -67.88 -24.20
CA LEU A 279 81.49 -69.30 -24.47
C LEU A 279 82.89 -69.96 -24.61
N PRO A 280 83.13 -71.12 -23.97
CA PRO A 280 84.42 -71.80 -24.01
C PRO A 280 84.81 -72.27 -25.42
#